data_AF-A0A497XPH8-F1
#
_entry.id   AF-A0A497XPH8-F1
#
_cell.length_a   1.000
_cell.length_b   1.000
_cell.length_c   1.000
_cell.angle_alpha   90.00
_cell.angle_beta   90.00
_cell.angle_gamma   90.00
#
_symmetry.space_group_name_H-M   'P 1'
#
loop_
_entity.id
_entity.type
_entity.pdbx_description
1 polymer ?
#
loop_
_entity_poly.entity_id
_entity_poly.type
_entity_poly.pdbx_seq_one_letter_code
_entity_poly.pdbx_strand_id
1 'polypeptide(L)'
;MKRYTILGIAALGALSFLLAGEKTFKVSPEQYRSWNHVKSMVIFDERHPLYNPFSGIHHVYVNDKGLSTIKKTNKRKFPDGTVIAITFYEHKPVDNNTAYVEGAKRIVAFMVKDGRKYKDTDGWGYFAYDGKGASLVKNMAADCHSCHTQVRDKDFVFSVWTE
;
A
#
# COMPACT_ATOMS: atom_id res chain seq x y z
N MET A 1 -5.55 -73.67 -10.25
CA MET A 1 -6.42 -72.56 -10.70
C MET A 1 -6.48 -71.50 -9.61
N LYS A 2 -5.88 -70.33 -9.83
CA LYS A 2 -6.45 -68.99 -9.56
C LYS A 2 -5.37 -67.94 -9.84
N ARG A 3 -5.53 -67.29 -10.99
CA ARG A 3 -4.84 -66.08 -11.40
C ARG A 3 -5.37 -64.94 -10.53
N TYR A 4 -4.51 -64.08 -10.01
CA TYR A 4 -4.91 -62.75 -9.58
C TYR A 4 -4.20 -61.72 -10.46
N THR A 5 -5.04 -60.94 -11.13
CA THR A 5 -4.70 -59.98 -12.18
C THR A 5 -5.22 -58.63 -11.71
N ILE A 6 -4.29 -57.67 -11.59
CA ILE A 6 -4.43 -56.21 -11.76
C ILE A 6 -5.33 -55.46 -10.73
N LEU A 7 -4.81 -54.38 -10.16
CA LEU A 7 -5.22 -53.00 -10.52
C LEU A 7 -4.45 -51.99 -9.65
N GLY A 8 -3.52 -51.28 -10.30
CA GLY A 8 -3.03 -50.00 -9.80
C GLY A 8 -4.11 -48.93 -9.98
N ILE A 9 -4.29 -48.11 -8.96
CA ILE A 9 -4.95 -46.80 -9.08
C ILE A 9 -4.08 -45.82 -8.29
N ALA A 10 -3.13 -45.21 -8.98
CA ALA A 10 -2.51 -43.97 -8.52
C ALA A 10 -3.48 -42.84 -8.87
N ALA A 11 -4.39 -42.52 -7.94
CA ALA A 11 -5.19 -41.32 -8.05
C ALA A 11 -4.29 -40.12 -7.70
N LEU A 12 -3.71 -39.50 -8.74
CA LEU A 12 -3.17 -38.14 -8.63
C LEU A 12 -4.32 -37.23 -8.21
N GLY A 13 -4.35 -36.84 -6.93
CA GLY A 13 -5.16 -35.73 -6.47
C GLY A 13 -4.71 -34.48 -7.19
N ALA A 14 -5.50 -34.01 -8.15
CA ALA A 14 -5.29 -32.74 -8.81
C ALA A 14 -5.37 -31.63 -7.75
N LEU A 15 -4.20 -31.11 -7.36
CA LEU A 15 -4.09 -29.94 -6.50
C LEU A 15 -4.64 -28.76 -7.30
N SER A 16 -5.88 -28.40 -7.03
CA SER A 16 -6.54 -27.25 -7.63
C SER A 16 -5.86 -25.99 -7.10
N PHE A 17 -4.85 -25.49 -7.82
CA PHE A 17 -4.33 -24.15 -7.60
C PHE A 17 -5.38 -23.14 -8.03
N LEU A 18 -6.22 -22.72 -7.09
CA LEU A 18 -6.98 -21.49 -7.22
C LEU A 18 -5.98 -20.33 -7.21
N LEU A 19 -5.61 -19.84 -8.40
CA LEU A 19 -5.01 -18.51 -8.56
C LEU A 19 -6.09 -17.46 -8.34
N ALA A 20 -6.55 -17.32 -7.10
CA ALA A 20 -7.22 -16.11 -6.66
C ALA A 20 -6.13 -15.04 -6.54
N GLY A 21 -6.06 -14.12 -7.51
CA GLY A 21 -5.21 -12.94 -7.39
C GLY A 21 -5.53 -12.26 -6.06
N GLU A 22 -4.57 -12.24 -5.13
CA GLU A 22 -4.79 -11.68 -3.80
C GLU A 22 -5.30 -10.25 -3.92
N LYS A 23 -6.56 -10.04 -3.57
CA LYS A 23 -7.22 -8.72 -3.50
C LYS A 23 -6.80 -7.92 -2.27
N THR A 24 -5.90 -8.45 -1.46
CA THR A 24 -5.56 -7.91 -0.14
C THR A 24 -4.06 -7.93 0.08
N PHE A 25 -3.54 -6.84 0.61
CA PHE A 25 -2.19 -6.76 1.12
C PHE A 25 -2.24 -5.91 2.39
N LYS A 26 -1.76 -6.45 3.50
CA LYS A 26 -1.71 -5.75 4.79
C LYS A 26 -0.37 -6.04 5.46
N VAL A 27 0.12 -5.01 6.14
CA VAL A 27 1.28 -5.08 7.02
C VAL A 27 0.83 -4.61 8.41
N SER A 28 1.32 -5.27 9.46
CA SER A 28 0.92 -4.91 10.82
C SER A 28 1.40 -3.50 11.17
N PRO A 29 0.69 -2.77 12.06
CA PRO A 29 1.14 -1.47 12.56
C PRO A 29 2.57 -1.47 13.09
N GLU A 30 2.94 -2.51 13.83
CA GLU A 30 4.27 -2.65 14.42
C GLU A 30 5.33 -2.77 13.32
N GLN A 31 5.04 -3.52 12.26
CA GLN A 31 5.97 -3.74 11.17
C GLN A 31 6.20 -2.50 10.31
N TYR A 32 5.16 -1.77 9.87
CA TYR A 32 5.43 -0.58 9.05
C TYR A 32 5.93 0.61 9.88
N ARG A 33 5.66 0.65 11.19
CA ARG A 33 6.20 1.69 12.08
C ARG A 33 7.69 1.49 12.38
N SER A 34 8.22 0.28 12.20
CA SER A 34 9.67 0.03 12.29
C SER A 34 10.43 0.34 11.00
N TRP A 35 9.72 0.64 9.91
CA TRP A 35 10.33 1.07 8.66
C TRP A 35 10.81 2.53 8.71
N ASN A 36 11.51 2.93 7.66
CA ASN A 36 12.03 4.28 7.52
C ASN A 36 10.87 5.28 7.31
N HIS A 37 10.67 6.18 8.27
CA HIS A 37 9.77 7.32 8.10
C HIS A 37 10.35 8.27 7.04
N VAL A 38 9.55 8.58 6.02
CA VAL A 38 9.97 9.35 4.84
C VAL A 38 9.61 10.81 5.00
N LYS A 39 8.35 11.07 5.40
CA LYS A 39 7.82 12.40 5.62
C LYS A 39 6.49 12.34 6.35
N SER A 40 6.07 13.50 6.84
CA SER A 40 4.70 13.75 7.28
C SER A 40 4.04 14.82 6.42
N MET A 41 2.71 14.87 6.45
CA MET A 41 1.93 15.93 5.82
C MET A 41 0.67 16.16 6.64
N VAL A 42 0.20 17.40 6.71
CA VAL A 42 -1.09 17.72 7.30
C VAL A 42 -1.97 18.32 6.21
N ILE A 43 -3.17 17.78 6.03
CA ILE A 43 -4.24 18.42 5.26
C ILE A 43 -5.29 18.89 6.25
N PHE A 44 -5.22 20.17 6.60
CA PHE A 44 -6.09 20.80 7.59
C PHE A 44 -7.21 21.62 6.95
N ASP A 45 -6.91 22.31 5.84
CA ASP A 45 -7.84 23.23 5.19
C ASP A 45 -8.86 22.47 4.31
N GLU A 46 -10.16 22.68 4.57
CA GLU A 46 -11.27 22.09 3.81
C GLU A 46 -11.26 22.46 2.32
N ARG A 47 -10.60 23.56 1.96
CA ARG A 47 -10.44 23.98 0.56
C ARG A 47 -9.44 23.11 -0.20
N HIS A 48 -8.63 22.30 0.49
CA HIS A 48 -7.68 21.43 -0.17
C HIS A 48 -8.43 20.34 -0.95
N PRO A 49 -8.15 20.11 -2.25
CA PRO A 49 -8.91 19.14 -3.07
C PRO A 49 -8.90 17.71 -2.54
N LEU A 50 -7.89 17.34 -1.75
CA LEU A 50 -7.77 16.04 -1.11
C LEU A 50 -8.30 15.98 0.33
N TYR A 51 -8.96 17.04 0.84
CA TYR A 51 -9.46 17.06 2.22
C TYR A 51 -10.37 15.87 2.52
N ASN A 52 -11.27 15.51 1.61
CA ASN A 52 -12.01 14.25 1.69
C ASN A 52 -11.49 13.28 0.63
N PRO A 53 -10.94 12.11 0.98
CA PRO A 53 -10.91 11.49 2.31
C PRO A 53 -9.62 11.69 3.10
N PHE A 54 -8.65 12.49 2.61
CA PHE A 54 -7.28 12.54 3.14
C PHE A 54 -7.02 13.74 4.05
N SER A 55 -7.96 14.18 4.88
CA SER A 55 -7.69 15.21 5.89
C SER A 55 -7.03 14.65 7.14
N GLY A 56 -6.28 15.51 7.84
CA GLY A 56 -5.59 15.20 9.08
C GLY A 56 -4.10 14.98 8.92
N ILE A 57 -3.51 14.20 9.83
CA ILE A 57 -2.07 13.99 9.96
C ILE A 57 -1.67 12.71 9.24
N HIS A 58 -0.71 12.80 8.32
CA HIS A 58 -0.25 11.68 7.54
C HIS A 58 1.20 11.36 7.84
N HIS A 59 1.51 10.07 7.87
CA HIS A 59 2.88 9.58 7.94
C HIS A 59 3.11 8.59 6.80
N VAL A 60 4.25 8.76 6.13
CA VAL A 60 4.69 7.90 5.03
C VAL A 60 5.91 7.13 5.49
N TYR A 61 5.88 5.82 5.32
CA TYR A 61 6.97 4.90 5.63
C TYR A 61 7.37 4.10 4.40
N VAL A 62 8.64 3.76 4.29
CA VAL A 62 9.14 2.88 3.22
C VAL A 62 10.02 1.78 3.80
N ASN A 63 9.83 0.55 3.32
CA ASN A 63 10.72 -0.54 3.68
C ASN A 63 12.15 -0.34 3.11
N ASP A 64 13.10 -1.12 3.59
CA ASP A 64 14.52 -0.95 3.23
C ASP A 64 14.78 -1.10 1.73
N LYS A 65 13.97 -1.91 1.02
CA LYS A 65 14.06 -2.06 -0.43
C LYS A 65 13.85 -0.75 -1.19
N GLY A 66 12.92 0.10 -0.71
CA GLY A 66 12.61 1.38 -1.35
C GLY A 66 13.47 2.54 -0.86
N LEU A 67 14.20 2.38 0.25
CA LEU A 67 14.87 3.49 0.94
C LEU A 67 15.85 4.26 0.05
N SER A 68 16.77 3.54 -0.61
CA SER A 68 17.78 4.18 -1.46
C SER A 68 17.16 4.91 -2.66
N THR A 69 15.98 4.48 -3.11
CA THR A 69 15.28 5.08 -4.25
C THR A 69 14.44 6.29 -3.82
N ILE A 70 13.75 6.23 -2.67
CA ILE A 70 12.93 7.37 -2.21
C ILE A 70 13.77 8.59 -1.84
N LYS A 71 15.05 8.37 -1.48
CA LYS A 71 16.05 9.44 -1.25
C LYS A 71 16.47 10.17 -2.52
N LYS A 72 16.21 9.61 -3.70
CA LYS A 72 16.52 10.28 -4.98
C LYS A 72 15.43 11.29 -5.31
N THR A 73 15.81 12.51 -5.65
CA THR A 73 14.85 13.57 -6.00
C THR A 73 14.32 13.46 -7.43
N ASN A 74 15.11 12.90 -8.36
CA ASN A 74 14.76 12.72 -9.78
C ASN A 74 15.08 11.30 -10.29
N LYS A 75 14.44 10.90 -11.40
CA LYS A 75 14.65 9.61 -12.11
C LYS A 75 14.59 8.38 -11.19
N ARG A 76 13.45 8.21 -10.53
CA ARG A 76 13.21 7.08 -9.62
C ARG A 76 12.72 5.87 -10.40
N LYS A 77 13.17 4.69 -9.96
CA LYS A 77 12.59 3.40 -10.33
C LYS A 77 12.75 2.47 -9.14
N PHE A 78 11.66 2.25 -8.42
CA PHE A 78 11.64 1.44 -7.22
C PHE A 78 11.81 -0.05 -7.60
N PRO A 79 12.63 -0.80 -6.85
CA PRO A 79 12.77 -2.23 -7.07
C PRO A 79 11.50 -2.97 -6.65
N ASP A 80 11.22 -4.10 -7.33
CA ASP A 80 10.15 -5.02 -6.93
C ASP A 80 10.34 -5.46 -5.46
N GLY A 81 9.22 -5.52 -4.74
CA GLY A 81 9.16 -5.72 -3.30
C GLY A 81 9.30 -4.45 -2.48
N THR A 82 9.44 -3.27 -3.10
CA THR A 82 9.25 -2.00 -2.39
C THR A 82 7.83 -1.94 -1.84
N VAL A 83 7.70 -1.56 -0.57
CA VAL A 83 6.41 -1.30 0.06
C VAL A 83 6.45 0.08 0.71
N ILE A 84 5.44 0.88 0.42
CA ILE A 84 5.20 2.17 1.04
C ILE A 84 3.90 2.07 1.83
N ALA A 85 3.96 2.41 3.12
CA ALA A 85 2.77 2.54 3.96
C ALA A 85 2.46 4.02 4.18
N ILE A 86 1.19 4.40 4.04
CA ILE A 86 0.70 5.73 4.39
C ILE A 86 -0.41 5.58 5.42
N THR A 87 -0.28 6.25 6.56
CA THR A 87 -1.33 6.32 7.57
C THR A 87 -1.94 7.69 7.60
N PHE A 88 -3.26 7.77 7.79
CA PHE A 88 -4.03 8.99 7.91
C PHE A 88 -4.75 8.98 9.25
N TYR A 89 -4.47 9.97 10.09
CA TYR A 89 -5.08 10.16 11.40
C TYR A 89 -5.89 11.45 11.44
N GLU A 90 -6.88 11.51 12.33
CA GLU A 90 -7.48 12.78 12.71
C GLU A 90 -6.42 13.75 13.27
N HIS A 91 -6.63 15.05 13.07
CA HIS A 91 -5.86 16.09 13.75
C HIS A 91 -6.62 16.49 15.02
N LYS A 92 -6.24 15.95 16.17
CA LYS A 92 -6.92 16.24 17.44
C LYS A 92 -6.31 17.50 18.06
N PRO A 93 -7.09 18.59 18.27
CA PRO A 93 -6.56 19.77 18.92
C PRO A 93 -6.23 19.49 20.39
N VAL A 94 -5.14 20.10 20.85
CA VAL A 94 -4.66 20.13 22.24
C VAL A 94 -4.23 21.55 22.60
N ASP A 95 -3.90 21.79 23.87
CA ASP A 95 -3.42 23.10 24.35
C ASP A 95 -4.32 24.26 23.93
N ASN A 96 -5.62 24.17 24.22
CA ASN A 96 -6.64 25.16 23.83
C ASN A 96 -6.65 25.47 22.32
N ASN A 97 -6.53 24.43 21.49
CA ASN A 97 -6.49 24.50 20.02
C ASN A 97 -5.25 25.22 19.45
N THR A 98 -4.16 25.31 20.22
CA THR A 98 -2.89 25.89 19.75
C THR A 98 -1.91 24.84 19.22
N ALA A 99 -2.14 23.57 19.53
CA ALA A 99 -1.38 22.43 19.01
C ALA A 99 -2.33 21.31 18.55
N TYR A 100 -1.80 20.38 17.75
CA TYR A 100 -2.53 19.23 17.22
C TYR A 100 -1.70 17.96 17.34
N VAL A 101 -2.33 16.88 17.76
CA VAL A 101 -1.74 15.53 17.84
C VAL A 101 -2.55 14.54 17.02
N GLU A 102 -2.00 13.35 16.79
CA GLU A 102 -2.75 12.26 16.15
C GLU A 102 -3.98 11.88 16.99
N GLY A 103 -5.16 11.87 16.35
CA GLY A 103 -6.40 11.29 16.88
C GLY A 103 -6.62 9.85 16.40
N ALA A 104 -7.87 9.49 16.12
CA ALA A 104 -8.18 8.16 15.62
C ALA A 104 -7.55 7.93 14.24
N LYS A 105 -7.07 6.70 13.99
CA LYS A 105 -6.63 6.29 12.67
C LYS A 105 -7.84 6.16 11.75
N ARG A 106 -7.83 6.91 10.65
CA ARG A 106 -8.92 6.92 9.68
C ARG A 106 -8.67 5.96 8.53
N ILE A 107 -7.45 5.97 8.00
CA ILE A 107 -7.05 5.17 6.84
C ILE A 107 -5.62 4.65 7.04
N VAL A 108 -5.38 3.42 6.61
CA VAL A 108 -4.03 2.93 6.27
C VAL A 108 -4.02 2.47 4.83
N ALA A 109 -3.07 2.97 4.05
CA ALA A 109 -2.87 2.63 2.66
C ALA A 109 -1.49 2.03 2.42
N PHE A 110 -1.38 1.19 1.41
CA PHE A 110 -0.15 0.55 0.98
C PHE A 110 0.02 0.67 -0.53
N MET A 111 1.23 0.95 -0.96
CA MET A 111 1.69 0.77 -2.34
C MET A 111 2.73 -0.35 -2.37
N VAL A 112 2.58 -1.31 -3.27
CA VAL A 112 3.48 -2.47 -3.39
C VAL A 112 4.03 -2.55 -4.81
N LYS A 113 5.35 -2.47 -4.98
CA LYS A 113 5.98 -2.63 -6.30
C LYS A 113 6.10 -4.11 -6.62
N ASP A 114 5.46 -4.54 -7.69
CA ASP A 114 5.66 -5.84 -8.33
C ASP A 114 5.27 -5.70 -9.81
N GLY A 115 6.29 -5.55 -10.66
CA GLY A 115 6.11 -5.36 -12.10
C GLY A 115 5.46 -6.56 -12.82
N ARG A 116 5.48 -7.75 -12.22
CA ARG A 116 4.84 -8.94 -12.81
C ARG A 116 3.38 -9.04 -12.40
N LYS A 117 3.06 -8.74 -11.13
CA LYS A 117 1.72 -8.86 -10.56
C LYS A 117 0.81 -7.70 -10.96
N TYR A 118 1.33 -6.48 -10.97
CA TYR A 118 0.53 -5.26 -11.13
C TYR A 118 0.76 -4.57 -12.49
N LYS A 119 0.73 -5.34 -13.58
CA LYS A 119 1.02 -4.84 -14.93
C LYS A 119 0.05 -3.74 -15.39
N ASP A 120 -1.22 -3.85 -15.02
CA ASP A 120 -2.28 -2.92 -15.42
C ASP A 120 -2.22 -1.56 -14.69
N THR A 121 -1.28 -1.42 -13.74
CA THR A 121 -1.05 -0.22 -12.93
C THR A 121 0.44 0.10 -12.85
N ASP A 122 1.16 -0.10 -13.95
CA ASP A 122 2.59 0.20 -14.13
C ASP A 122 3.51 -0.38 -13.03
N GLY A 123 3.15 -1.58 -12.57
CA GLY A 123 3.89 -2.36 -11.58
C GLY A 123 3.61 -1.98 -10.13
N TRP A 124 2.57 -1.20 -9.84
CA TRP A 124 2.17 -0.82 -8.49
C TRP A 124 0.81 -1.37 -8.08
N GLY A 125 0.77 -2.15 -7.00
CA GLY A 125 -0.46 -2.53 -6.33
C GLY A 125 -0.85 -1.47 -5.30
N TYR A 126 -2.15 -1.16 -5.20
CA TYR A 126 -2.68 -0.13 -4.31
C TYR A 126 -3.74 -0.73 -3.37
N PHE A 127 -3.56 -0.52 -2.07
CA PHE A 127 -4.46 -1.04 -1.05
C PHE A 127 -4.78 0.07 -0.06
N ALA A 128 -6.01 0.16 0.40
CA ALA A 128 -6.39 1.09 1.45
C ALA A 128 -7.48 0.47 2.32
N TYR A 129 -7.39 0.72 3.61
CA TYR A 129 -8.32 0.21 4.61
C TYR A 129 -8.75 1.32 5.54
N ASP A 130 -10.03 1.32 5.93
CA ASP A 130 -10.51 2.25 6.95
C ASP A 130 -9.95 1.90 8.35
N GLY A 131 -10.22 2.75 9.34
CA GLY A 131 -9.82 2.56 10.73
C GLY A 131 -10.35 1.26 11.36
N LYS A 132 -11.35 0.61 10.76
CA LYS A 132 -11.93 -0.67 11.19
C LYS A 132 -11.35 -1.86 10.42
N GLY A 133 -10.53 -1.60 9.40
CA GLY A 133 -9.85 -2.60 8.58
C GLY A 133 -10.61 -3.04 7.32
N ALA A 134 -11.74 -2.42 6.99
CA ALA A 134 -12.49 -2.71 5.77
C ALA A 134 -11.78 -2.14 4.54
N SER A 135 -11.78 -2.88 3.43
CA SER A 135 -11.12 -2.43 2.18
C SER A 135 -11.87 -1.26 1.57
N LEU A 136 -11.14 -0.23 1.19
CA LEU A 136 -11.65 0.97 0.51
C LEU A 136 -11.44 0.94 -1.00
N VAL A 137 -10.44 0.19 -1.48
CA VAL A 137 -10.13 0.08 -2.91
C VAL A 137 -11.01 -0.99 -3.55
N LYS A 138 -11.71 -0.62 -4.63
CA LYS A 138 -12.50 -1.54 -5.47
C LYS A 138 -11.79 -1.81 -6.79
N ASN A 139 -11.15 -0.80 -7.37
CA ASN A 139 -10.40 -0.89 -8.61
C ASN A 139 -9.11 -0.06 -8.48
N MET A 140 -7.96 -0.73 -8.40
CA MET A 140 -6.66 -0.06 -8.21
C MET A 140 -6.33 0.96 -9.32
N ALA A 141 -6.72 0.67 -10.56
CA ALA A 141 -6.42 1.53 -11.70
C ALA A 141 -7.22 2.83 -11.63
N ALA A 142 -8.54 2.73 -11.43
CA ALA A 142 -9.43 3.88 -11.36
C ALA A 142 -9.28 4.66 -10.06
N ASP A 143 -9.27 3.97 -8.91
CA ASP A 143 -9.37 4.58 -7.58
C ASP A 143 -8.04 5.19 -7.12
N CYS A 144 -6.90 4.71 -7.62
CA CYS A 144 -5.58 5.09 -7.11
C CYS A 144 -4.60 5.44 -8.22
N HIS A 145 -4.35 4.50 -9.13
CA HIS A 145 -3.27 4.64 -10.10
C HIS A 145 -3.44 5.84 -11.03
N SER A 146 -4.68 6.09 -11.49
CA SER A 146 -5.04 7.25 -12.33
C SER A 146 -4.48 8.56 -11.80
N CYS A 147 -4.67 8.86 -10.51
CA CYS A 147 -4.14 10.04 -9.84
C CYS A 147 -2.61 10.00 -9.74
N HIS A 148 -2.04 8.83 -9.43
CA HIS A 148 -0.59 8.64 -9.29
C HIS A 148 0.18 8.76 -10.63
N THR A 149 -0.48 8.63 -11.78
CA THR A 149 0.16 8.87 -13.09
C THR A 149 0.67 10.30 -13.28
N GLN A 150 0.17 11.26 -12.49
CA GLN A 150 0.65 12.65 -12.47
C GLN A 150 2.15 12.76 -12.13
N VAL A 151 2.71 11.75 -11.44
CA VAL A 151 4.12 11.68 -11.05
C VAL A 151 4.80 10.44 -11.63
N ARG A 152 4.46 10.08 -12.88
CA ARG A 152 5.05 8.94 -13.62
C ARG A 152 6.59 9.00 -13.72
N ASP A 153 7.16 10.19 -13.83
CA ASP A 153 8.61 10.45 -13.88
C ASP A 153 9.34 10.13 -12.57
N LYS A 154 8.55 10.00 -11.50
CA LYS A 154 8.94 9.65 -10.14
C LYS A 154 8.53 8.23 -9.77
N ASP A 155 8.24 7.39 -10.77
CA ASP A 155 7.73 6.03 -10.63
C ASP A 155 6.47 5.99 -9.74
N PHE A 156 5.54 6.92 -10.02
CA PHE A 156 4.20 6.97 -9.44
C PHE A 156 4.16 7.25 -7.93
N VAL A 157 5.26 7.68 -7.32
CA VAL A 157 5.36 7.99 -5.87
C VAL A 157 5.56 9.49 -5.65
N PHE A 158 4.59 10.15 -5.00
CA PHE A 158 4.67 11.59 -4.70
C PHE A 158 5.76 11.93 -3.67
N SER A 159 5.88 11.11 -2.62
CA SER A 159 6.75 11.39 -1.47
C SER A 159 8.22 11.42 -1.87
N VAL A 160 8.93 12.41 -1.36
CA VAL A 160 10.39 12.56 -1.49
C VAL A 160 10.95 12.62 -0.08
N TRP A 161 12.10 11.99 0.14
CA TRP A 161 12.83 12.10 1.41
C TRP A 161 13.24 13.55 1.66
N THR A 162 13.07 14.02 2.90
CA THR A 162 13.61 15.31 3.35
C THR A 162 14.67 15.02 4.41
N GLU A 163 15.85 15.63 4.27
CA GLU A 163 16.91 15.55 5.29
C GLU A 163 16.67 16.55 6.43
#